data_AF-A0A8H5CXG4-F1
#
_entry.id   AF-A0A8H5CXG4-F1
#
_cell.length_a   1.000
_cell.length_b   1.000
_cell.length_c   1.000
_cell.angle_alpha   90.00
_cell.angle_beta   90.00
_cell.angle_gamma   90.00
#
_symmetry.space_group_name_H-M   'P 1'
#
loop_
_entity.id
_entity.type
_entity.pdbx_description
1 polymer ?
#
loop_
_entity_poly.entity_id
_entity_poly.type
_entity_poly.pdbx_seq_one_letter_code
_entity_poly.pdbx_strand_id
1 'polypeptide(L)'
;MTTEEAPLLPDKHDLVYERFSAGKKRLLTINSAAARKESHGAHAREDYPERDDGNWMKHTLSYQPGASSPDVRLTYRRAIDKTLDETECKRIPPVKRIY
;
A
#
# COMPACT_ATOMS: atom_id res chain seq x y z
N MET A 1 -2.87 37.90 30.73
CA MET A 1 -3.12 36.56 31.29
C MET A 1 -3.49 35.66 30.13
N THR A 2 -2.49 34.99 29.54
CA THR A 2 -2.69 34.05 28.45
C THR A 2 -3.21 32.75 29.05
N THR A 3 -4.49 32.45 28.82
CA THR A 3 -5.07 31.14 29.14
C THR A 3 -4.45 30.13 28.18
N GLU A 4 -3.56 29.26 28.69
CA GLU A 4 -3.15 28.06 27.97
C GLU A 4 -4.37 27.15 27.80
N GLU A 5 -4.84 27.00 26.56
CA GLU A 5 -5.82 25.99 26.21
C GLU A 5 -5.18 24.61 26.42
N ALA A 6 -5.66 23.86 27.40
CA ALA A 6 -5.28 22.47 27.59
C ALA A 6 -5.70 21.66 26.35
N PRO A 7 -4.84 20.79 25.80
CA PRO A 7 -5.19 19.98 24.64
C PRO A 7 -6.34 19.04 25.01
N LEU A 8 -7.47 19.17 24.30
CA LEU A 8 -8.64 18.31 24.44
C LEU A 8 -8.22 16.85 24.26
N LEU A 9 -8.38 16.05 25.31
CA LEU A 9 -8.09 14.62 25.28
C LEU A 9 -9.08 13.94 24.32
N PRO A 10 -8.63 13.11 23.37
CA PRO A 10 -9.54 12.50 22.39
C PRO A 10 -10.60 11.62 23.06
N ASP A 11 -11.83 11.73 22.60
CA ASP A 11 -12.96 10.99 23.15
C ASP A 11 -12.73 9.47 23.06
N LYS A 12 -13.19 8.73 24.07
CA LYS A 12 -12.96 7.27 24.18
C LYS A 12 -13.44 6.49 22.95
N HIS A 13 -14.44 7.01 22.23
CA HIS A 13 -14.97 6.41 21.02
C HIS A 13 -13.98 6.53 19.85
N ASP A 14 -13.25 7.64 19.76
CA ASP A 14 -12.23 7.88 18.72
C ASP A 14 -10.99 7.02 18.97
N LEU A 15 -10.59 6.82 20.22
CA LEU A 15 -9.47 5.94 20.57
C LEU A 15 -9.73 4.48 20.22
N VAL A 16 -10.97 4.00 20.35
CA VAL A 16 -11.35 2.64 19.93
C VAL A 16 -11.34 2.53 18.40
N TYR A 17 -11.86 3.54 17.72
CA TYR A 17 -11.90 3.57 16.25
C TYR A 17 -10.50 3.61 15.63
N GLU A 18 -9.59 4.41 16.17
CA GLU A 18 -8.21 4.49 15.70
C GLU A 18 -7.46 3.18 15.90
N ARG A 19 -7.61 2.53 17.06
CA ARG A 19 -6.99 1.23 17.32
C ARG A 19 -7.49 0.16 16.36
N PHE A 20 -8.79 0.16 16.10
CA PHE A 20 -9.42 -0.79 15.18
C PHE A 20 -9.00 -0.55 13.73
N SER A 21 -9.02 0.71 13.29
CA SER A 21 -8.59 1.14 11.95
C SER A 21 -7.11 0.83 11.72
N ALA A 22 -6.26 1.08 12.71
CA ALA A 22 -4.84 0.75 12.66
C ALA A 22 -4.61 -0.77 12.59
N GLY A 23 -5.36 -1.57 13.36
CA GLY A 23 -5.32 -3.03 13.29
C GLY A 23 -5.68 -3.55 11.89
N LYS A 24 -6.73 -2.97 11.30
CA LYS A 24 -7.19 -3.30 9.94
C LYS A 24 -6.10 -3.07 8.89
N LYS A 25 -5.52 -1.87 8.88
CA LYS A 25 -4.45 -1.47 7.93
C LYS A 25 -3.25 -2.42 8.00
N ARG A 26 -2.84 -2.84 9.20
CA ARG A 26 -1.71 -3.75 9.40
C ARG A 26 -1.92 -5.12 8.73
N LEU A 27 -3.10 -5.73 8.90
CA LEU A 27 -3.42 -7.03 8.29
C LEU A 27 -3.40 -6.96 6.76
N LEU A 28 -3.97 -5.90 6.19
CA LEU A 28 -3.97 -5.64 4.75
C LEU A 28 -2.54 -5.54 4.21
N THR A 29 -1.69 -4.76 4.88
CA THR A 29 -0.29 -4.57 4.48
C THR A 29 0.51 -5.86 4.56
N ILE A 30 0.43 -6.60 5.68
CA ILE A 30 1.21 -7.84 5.87
C ILE A 30 0.80 -8.91 4.86
N ASN A 31 -0.51 -9.11 4.65
CA ASN A 31 -0.99 -10.11 3.69
C ASN A 31 -0.61 -9.74 2.24
N SER A 32 -0.67 -8.45 1.90
CA SER A 32 -0.21 -7.97 0.59
C SER A 32 1.30 -8.17 0.39
N ALA A 33 2.10 -7.89 1.42
CA ALA A 33 3.54 -8.09 1.40
C ALA A 33 3.93 -9.57 1.31
N ALA A 34 3.21 -10.46 1.99
CA ALA A 34 3.45 -11.90 1.93
C ALA A 34 3.10 -12.49 0.55
N ALA A 35 2.01 -12.03 -0.06
CA ALA A 35 1.57 -12.50 -1.38
C ALA A 35 2.49 -12.05 -2.51
N ARG A 36 3.10 -10.87 -2.40
CA ARG A 36 4.03 -10.31 -3.39
C ARG A 36 5.41 -10.98 -3.28
N LYS A 37 5.81 -11.68 -4.34
CA LYS A 37 7.07 -12.44 -4.41
C LYS A 37 8.07 -11.75 -5.34
N GLU A 38 8.40 -10.51 -5.02
CA GLU A 38 9.41 -9.71 -5.72
C GLU A 38 10.00 -8.65 -4.76
N SER A 39 11.10 -8.01 -5.16
CA SER A 39 11.59 -6.79 -4.51
C SER A 39 11.42 -5.58 -5.44
N HIS A 40 10.71 -4.56 -4.96
CA HIS A 40 10.49 -3.33 -5.70
C HIS A 40 10.41 -2.12 -4.77
N GLY A 41 11.32 -1.16 -4.97
CA GLY A 41 11.31 0.10 -4.22
C GLY A 41 11.50 -0.13 -2.72
N ALA A 42 10.51 0.24 -1.92
CA ALA A 42 10.54 0.07 -0.45
C ALA A 42 10.18 -1.35 0.02
N HIS A 43 9.61 -2.19 -0.85
CA HIS A 43 9.33 -3.58 -0.54
C HIS A 43 10.54 -4.43 -0.95
N ALA A 44 11.37 -4.83 0.02
CA ALA A 44 12.55 -5.65 -0.19
C ALA A 44 12.38 -6.98 0.55
N ARG A 45 12.58 -8.07 -0.18
CA ARG A 45 12.48 -9.45 0.29
C ARG A 45 13.78 -10.18 0.02
N GLU A 46 14.38 -10.76 1.05
CA GLU A 46 15.64 -11.52 0.92
C GLU A 46 15.47 -12.79 0.07
N ASP A 47 14.28 -13.39 0.08
CA ASP A 47 13.96 -14.59 -0.71
C ASP A 47 13.65 -14.29 -2.18
N TYR A 48 13.33 -13.03 -2.53
CA TYR A 48 13.10 -12.57 -3.91
C TYR A 48 13.76 -11.20 -4.12
N PRO A 49 15.10 -11.13 -4.23
CA PRO A 49 15.85 -9.86 -4.22
C PRO A 49 15.69 -9.03 -5.51
N GLU A 50 15.29 -9.66 -6.60
CA GLU A 50 15.19 -9.03 -7.91
C GLU A 50 13.78 -8.50 -8.21
N ARG A 51 13.72 -7.51 -9.09
CA ARG A 51 12.47 -6.94 -9.61
C ARG A 51 11.91 -7.82 -10.72
N ASP A 52 10.64 -8.21 -10.64
CA ASP A 52 9.97 -9.05 -11.64
C ASP A 52 8.86 -8.27 -12.37
N ASP A 53 9.29 -7.59 -13.44
CA ASP A 53 8.39 -6.80 -14.29
C ASP A 53 7.43 -7.66 -15.13
N GLY A 54 7.67 -8.97 -15.28
CA GLY A 54 6.81 -9.87 -16.04
C GLY A 54 5.54 -10.22 -15.29
N ASN A 55 5.67 -10.59 -14.01
CA ASN A 55 4.54 -11.05 -13.21
C ASN A 55 3.94 -9.97 -12.30
N TRP A 56 4.71 -8.96 -11.90
CA TRP A 56 4.36 -8.06 -10.81
C TRP A 56 4.25 -6.58 -11.18
N MET A 57 4.24 -6.25 -12.48
CA MET A 57 3.83 -4.96 -13.06
C MET A 57 2.33 -4.64 -12.87
N LYS A 58 1.87 -4.70 -11.62
CA LYS A 58 0.48 -4.56 -11.18
C LYS A 58 0.39 -3.94 -9.80
N HIS A 59 -0.72 -3.24 -9.57
CA HIS A 59 -1.12 -2.75 -8.26
C HIS A 59 -1.83 -3.86 -7.49
N THR A 60 -1.46 -4.02 -6.21
CA THR A 60 -2.17 -4.89 -5.29
C THR A 60 -3.33 -4.11 -4.68
N LEU A 61 -4.53 -4.63 -4.81
CA LEU A 61 -5.75 -4.08 -4.23
C LEU A 61 -6.20 -5.05 -3.13
N SER A 62 -6.09 -4.61 -1.88
CA SER A 62 -6.48 -5.40 -0.72
C SER A 62 -7.76 -4.87 -0.13
N TYR A 63 -8.74 -5.74 0.11
CA TYR A 63 -9.98 -5.38 0.77
C TYR A 63 -10.37 -6.43 1.82
N GLN A 64 -11.05 -5.96 2.86
CA GLN A 64 -11.53 -6.79 3.96
C GLN A 64 -13.04 -6.57 4.08
N PRO A 65 -13.86 -7.60 3.82
CA PRO A 65 -15.29 -7.46 3.61
C PRO A 65 -16.06 -7.08 4.88
N GLY A 66 -15.55 -7.43 6.06
CA GLY A 66 -16.14 -7.09 7.35
C GLY A 66 -15.25 -6.16 8.16
N ALA A 67 -15.85 -5.40 9.08
CA ALA A 67 -15.09 -4.61 10.04
C ALA A 67 -14.19 -5.53 10.90
N SER A 68 -14.75 -6.60 11.46
CA SER A 68 -14.05 -7.51 12.38
C SER A 68 -13.65 -8.85 11.76
N SER A 69 -13.83 -9.04 10.44
CA SER A 69 -13.49 -10.31 9.79
C SER A 69 -11.97 -10.41 9.57
N PRO A 70 -11.30 -11.51 9.94
CA PRO A 70 -9.86 -11.66 9.66
C PRO A 70 -9.55 -11.91 8.17
N ASP A 71 -10.56 -12.15 7.33
CA ASP A 71 -10.39 -12.48 5.92
C ASP A 71 -9.92 -11.27 5.10
N VAL A 72 -8.76 -11.39 4.45
CA VAL A 72 -8.21 -10.36 3.56
C VAL A 72 -8.19 -10.90 2.14
N ARG A 73 -8.88 -10.21 1.25
CA ARG A 73 -8.94 -10.56 -0.17
C ARG A 73 -8.03 -9.65 -0.97
N LEU A 74 -7.25 -10.26 -1.84
CA LEU A 74 -6.33 -9.57 -2.74
C LEU A 74 -6.83 -9.70 -4.17
N THR A 75 -6.92 -8.56 -4.85
CA THR A 75 -7.10 -8.48 -6.29
C THR A 75 -5.96 -7.66 -6.87
N TYR A 76 -5.76 -7.75 -8.19
CA TYR A 76 -4.68 -7.06 -8.85
C TYR A 76 -5.21 -6.26 -10.04
N ARG A 77 -4.64 -5.08 -10.23
CA ARG A 77 -4.98 -4.20 -11.34
C ARG A 77 -3.71 -3.83 -12.10
N ARG A 78 -3.74 -3.95 -13.42
CA ARG A 78 -2.59 -3.68 -14.29
C ARG A 78 -2.08 -2.24 -14.13
N ALA A 79 -0.77 -2.06 -14.06
CA ALA A 79 -0.17 -0.72 -14.10
C ALA A 79 -0.43 -0.09 -15.49
N ILE A 80 -0.91 1.16 -15.52
CA ILE A 80 -1.06 1.89 -16.78
C ILE A 80 0.29 2.43 -17.17
N ASP A 81 0.70 2.07 -18.37
CA ASP A 81 2.01 2.36 -18.92
C ASP A 81 1.93 3.31 -20.13
N LYS A 82 0.73 3.72 -20.51
CA LYS A 82 0.48 4.67 -21.60
C LYS A 82 0.41 6.10 -21.07
N THR A 83 0.98 7.03 -21.81
CA THR A 83 0.82 8.47 -21.59
C THR A 83 -0.53 8.93 -22.14
N LEU A 84 -0.92 10.18 -21.85
CA LEU A 84 -2.15 10.76 -22.38
C LEU A 84 -2.02 11.10 -23.88
N ASP A 85 -0.82 11.54 -24.30
CA ASP A 85 -0.46 11.82 -25.69
C ASP A 85 0.96 11.31 -25.97
N GLU A 86 1.10 10.47 -27.00
CA GLU A 86 2.37 9.86 -27.40
C GLU A 86 3.26 10.81 -28.21
N THR A 87 2.69 11.88 -28.75
CA THR A 87 3.44 12.87 -29.55
C THR A 87 4.22 13.85 -28.67
N GLU A 88 3.60 14.29 -27.57
CA GLU A 88 4.21 15.21 -26.61
C GLU A 88 5.14 14.45 -25.63
N CYS A 89 4.73 13.30 -25.13
CA CYS A 89 5.50 12.54 -24.14
C CYS A 89 5.54 11.05 -24.47
N LYS A 90 6.72 10.58 -24.85
CA LYS A 90 6.97 9.16 -25.14
C LYS A 90 7.03 8.34 -23.86
N ARG A 91 6.46 7.13 -23.92
CA ARG A 91 6.55 6.13 -22.85
C ARG A 91 8.01 5.76 -22.56
N ILE A 92 8.36 5.76 -21.28
CA ILE A 92 9.65 5.24 -20.81
C ILE A 92 9.48 3.76 -20.45
N PRO A 93 10.20 2.84 -21.12
CA PRO A 93 10.13 1.43 -20.77
C PRO A 93 10.74 1.19 -19.37
N PRO A 94 10.30 0.15 -18.65
CA PRO A 94 10.87 -0.19 -17.36
C PRO A 94 12.33 -0.63 -17.51
N VAL A 95 13.23 0.06 -16.81
CA VAL A 95 14.68 -0.26 -16.74
C VAL A 95 15.04 -0.56 -15.29
N LYS A 96 15.98 -1.48 -15.05
CA LYS A 96 16.48 -1.78 -13.70
C LYS A 96 17.03 -0.50 -13.09
N ARG A 97 16.53 -0.14 -11.91
CA ARG A 97 16.90 1.09 -11.21
C ARG A 97 18.10 0.81 -10.32
N ILE A 98 19.23 1.45 -10.60
CA ILE A 98 20.45 1.43 -9.79
C ILE A 98 20.67 2.86 -9.30
N TYR A 99 21.07 3.03 -8.04
CA TYR A 99 21.34 4.31 -7.42
C TYR A 99 22.84 4.50 -7.23
#